data_AF-A0A673NCN1-F1
#
_entry.id   AF-A0A673NCN1-F1
#
_cell.length_a   1.000
_cell.length_b   1.000
_cell.length_c   1.000
_cell.angle_alpha   90.00
_cell.angle_beta   90.00
_cell.angle_gamma   90.00
#
_symmetry.space_group_name_H-M   'P 1'
#
loop_
_entity.id
_entity.type
_entity.pdbx_description
1 polymer ?
#
loop_
_entity_poly.entity_id
_entity_poly.type
_entity_poly.pdbx_seq_one_letter_code
_entity_poly.pdbx_strand_id
1 'polypeptide(L)'
;VFLSYLEWKIIYVGSAESEEHDQTLDSVLVGPVPAGRHMFVFQADAPNTALIPESDAVGVTVVLITCTYRGQEFIRIGYYVNNEYTDTELRENPPLKPDYGQVCHHVSYSRVLPLFIHLCSSYRKYT
;
A
#
# COMPACT_ATOMS: atom_id res chain seq x y z
N VAL A 1 -20.78 -25.54 -2.22
CA VAL A 1 -20.68 -24.19 -1.60
C VAL A 1 -19.38 -23.59 -2.08
N PHE A 2 -19.41 -22.61 -2.98
CA PHE A 2 -18.18 -21.92 -3.39
C PHE A 2 -17.73 -21.05 -2.23
N LEU A 3 -16.67 -21.47 -1.53
CA LEU A 3 -16.01 -20.62 -0.54
C LEU A 3 -15.38 -19.46 -1.31
N SER A 4 -15.88 -18.26 -1.10
CA SER A 4 -15.34 -17.05 -1.71
C SER A 4 -14.39 -16.38 -0.74
N TYR A 5 -13.18 -16.14 -1.20
CA TYR A 5 -12.10 -15.51 -0.44
C TYR A 5 -12.03 -14.01 -0.77
N LEU A 6 -11.64 -13.22 0.21
CA LEU A 6 -11.19 -11.85 0.01
C LEU A 6 -9.69 -11.88 -0.30
N GLU A 7 -9.26 -11.26 -1.38
CA GLU A 7 -7.85 -11.04 -1.67
C GLU A 7 -7.49 -9.63 -1.24
N TRP A 8 -6.56 -9.51 -0.29
CA TRP A 8 -5.98 -8.24 0.14
C TRP A 8 -4.60 -8.09 -0.48
N LYS A 9 -4.26 -6.88 -0.94
CA LYS A 9 -2.94 -6.54 -1.45
C LYS A 9 -2.43 -5.25 -0.83
N ILE A 10 -1.13 -5.21 -0.55
CA ILE A 10 -0.39 -3.98 -0.28
C ILE A 10 0.41 -3.68 -1.53
N ILE A 11 0.26 -2.48 -2.08
CA ILE A 11 0.90 -2.05 -3.32
C ILE A 11 1.63 -0.74 -3.03
N TYR A 12 2.91 -0.67 -3.35
CA TYR A 12 3.69 0.56 -3.30
C TYR A 12 3.70 1.19 -4.70
N VAL A 13 3.32 2.46 -4.78
CA VAL A 13 3.36 3.21 -6.04
C VAL A 13 4.80 3.66 -6.30
N GLY A 14 5.42 3.10 -7.33
CA GLY A 14 6.83 3.35 -7.60
C GLY A 14 7.10 4.67 -8.33
N SER A 15 6.12 5.16 -9.09
CA SER A 15 6.18 6.44 -9.78
C SER A 15 4.79 7.06 -9.88
N ALA A 16 4.69 8.38 -9.76
CA ALA A 16 3.41 9.07 -9.95
C ALA A 16 2.93 9.08 -11.41
N GLU A 17 3.84 8.83 -12.35
CA GLU A 17 3.57 8.96 -13.79
C GLU A 17 3.23 7.61 -14.45
N SER A 18 3.55 6.49 -13.82
CA SER A 18 3.40 5.15 -14.41
C SER A 18 3.16 4.05 -13.38
N GLU A 19 2.15 3.22 -13.65
CA GLU A 19 1.86 1.99 -12.88
C GLU A 19 2.88 0.88 -13.14
N GLU A 20 3.77 1.02 -14.14
CA GLU A 20 4.80 0.01 -14.45
C GLU A 20 5.81 -0.18 -13.31
N HIS A 21 5.93 0.82 -12.45
CA HIS A 21 6.80 0.79 -11.27
C HIS A 21 6.07 0.36 -10.00
N ASP A 22 4.78 0.03 -10.07
CA ASP A 22 4.01 -0.42 -8.92
C ASP A 22 4.48 -1.79 -8.46
N GLN A 23 4.69 -1.91 -7.15
CA GLN A 23 5.18 -3.13 -6.54
C GLN A 23 4.13 -3.68 -5.59
N THR A 24 3.64 -4.89 -5.86
CA THR A 24 2.83 -5.63 -4.89
C THR A 24 3.77 -6.15 -3.80
N LEU A 25 3.68 -5.55 -2.60
CA LEU A 25 4.53 -5.89 -1.46
C LEU A 25 4.09 -7.20 -0.80
N ASP A 26 2.78 -7.42 -0.69
CA ASP A 26 2.23 -8.69 -0.21
C ASP A 26 0.80 -8.89 -0.73
N SER A 27 0.36 -10.16 -0.80
CA SER A 27 -1.00 -10.54 -1.14
C SER A 27 -1.48 -11.71 -0.27
N VAL A 28 -2.59 -11.49 0.44
CA VAL A 28 -3.18 -12.49 1.34
C VAL A 28 -4.62 -12.81 0.97
N LEU A 29 -4.95 -14.10 0.99
CA LEU A 29 -6.31 -14.60 0.84
C LEU A 29 -6.92 -14.82 2.23
N VAL A 30 -8.03 -14.15 2.52
CA VAL A 30 -8.77 -14.27 3.77
C VAL A 30 -10.11 -14.92 3.47
N GLY A 31 -10.34 -16.12 4.00
CA GLY A 31 -11.64 -16.76 3.88
C GLY A 31 -11.68 -18.22 4.32
N PRO A 32 -12.89 -18.81 4.37
CA PRO A 32 -14.18 -18.14 4.22
C PRO A 32 -14.48 -17.15 5.36
N VAL A 33 -15.00 -15.96 5.05
CA VAL A 33 -15.23 -14.88 6.02
C VAL A 33 -16.69 -14.87 6.48
N PRO A 34 -17.00 -15.22 7.74
CA PRO A 34 -18.36 -15.13 8.28
C PRO A 34 -18.85 -13.67 8.36
N ALA A 35 -20.16 -13.46 8.41
CA ALA A 35 -20.70 -12.13 8.69
C ALA A 35 -20.26 -11.65 10.09
N GLY A 36 -19.82 -10.40 10.19
CA GLY A 36 -19.34 -9.82 11.44
C GLY A 36 -18.25 -8.77 11.22
N ARG A 37 -17.67 -8.31 12.33
CA ARG A 37 -16.51 -7.41 12.33
C ARG A 37 -15.25 -8.23 12.47
N HIS A 38 -14.30 -8.01 11.58
CA HIS A 38 -13.02 -8.69 11.57
C HIS A 38 -11.88 -7.70 11.74
N MET A 39 -10.79 -8.16 12.33
CA MET A 39 -9.54 -7.41 12.49
C MET A 39 -8.38 -8.39 12.30
N PHE A 40 -7.40 -7.99 11.52
CA PHE A 40 -6.15 -8.73 11.36
C PHE A 40 -5.01 -7.74 11.16
N VAL A 41 -3.79 -8.20 11.41
CA VAL A 41 -2.57 -7.46 11.13
C VAL A 41 -2.13 -7.83 9.72
N PHE A 42 -1.90 -6.83 8.88
CA PHE A 42 -1.36 -7.02 7.54
C PHE A 42 0.00 -6.33 7.46
N GLN A 43 1.05 -7.12 7.29
CA GLN A 43 2.45 -6.69 7.26
C GLN A 43 3.07 -7.13 5.95
N ALA A 44 3.92 -6.29 5.38
CA ALA A 44 4.67 -6.59 4.16
C ALA A 44 6.10 -6.06 4.29
N ASP A 45 7.00 -6.62 3.49
CA ASP A 45 8.37 -6.13 3.37
C ASP A 45 8.41 -4.80 2.61
N ALA A 46 9.53 -4.08 2.71
CA ALA A 46 9.77 -2.83 2.00
C ALA A 46 9.80 -3.05 0.46
N PRO A 47 9.47 -2.03 -0.34
CA PRO A 47 9.61 -2.11 -1.80
C PRO A 47 11.07 -2.33 -2.21
N ASN A 48 11.27 -2.95 -3.37
CA ASN A 48 12.58 -3.05 -3.98
C ASN A 48 12.96 -1.69 -4.58
N THR A 49 13.97 -1.05 -3.98
CA THR A 49 14.45 0.28 -4.36
C THR A 49 15.06 0.33 -5.75
N ALA A 50 15.59 -0.79 -6.27
CA ALA A 50 16.17 -0.85 -7.61
C ALA A 50 15.14 -0.70 -8.75
N LEU A 51 13.84 -0.86 -8.43
CA LEU A 51 12.74 -0.73 -9.40
C LEU A 51 12.06 0.65 -9.33
N ILE A 52 12.46 1.49 -8.38
CA ILE A 52 11.92 2.84 -8.18
C ILE A 52 12.77 3.80 -9.03
N PRO A 53 12.17 4.59 -9.94
CA PRO A 53 12.89 5.62 -10.68
C PRO A 53 13.62 6.59 -9.75
N GLU A 54 14.83 6.99 -10.13
CA GLU A 54 15.66 7.89 -9.31
C GLU A 54 14.95 9.23 -9.03
N SER A 55 14.12 9.71 -9.96
CA SER A 55 13.31 10.93 -9.83
C SER A 55 12.19 10.82 -8.78
N ASP A 56 11.71 9.60 -8.52
CA ASP A 56 10.60 9.31 -7.60
C ASP A 56 11.08 8.71 -6.26
N ALA A 57 12.39 8.50 -6.10
CA ALA A 57 12.98 7.92 -4.90
C ALA A 57 12.80 8.80 -3.65
N VAL A 58 12.83 10.12 -3.82
CA VAL A 58 12.71 11.11 -2.75
C VAL A 58 11.51 12.00 -3.03
N GLY A 59 10.71 12.25 -2.00
CA GLY A 59 9.45 13.01 -2.09
C GLY A 59 8.25 12.18 -1.66
N VAL A 60 7.07 12.62 -2.08
CA VAL A 60 5.80 12.01 -1.66
C VAL A 60 5.38 10.94 -2.67
N THR A 61 5.10 9.75 -2.17
CA THR A 61 4.47 8.65 -2.90
C THR A 61 3.25 8.11 -2.14
N VAL A 62 2.63 7.04 -2.65
CA VAL A 62 1.43 6.41 -2.08
C VAL A 62 1.64 4.92 -1.88
N VAL A 63 1.20 4.40 -0.74
CA VAL A 63 0.96 2.96 -0.52
C VAL A 63 -0.53 2.71 -0.56
N LEU A 64 -0.95 1.76 -1.40
CA LEU A 64 -2.32 1.33 -1.59
C LEU A 64 -2.57 0.01 -0.87
N ILE A 65 -3.69 -0.09 -0.16
CA ILE A 65 -4.25 -1.34 0.33
C ILE A 65 -5.55 -1.59 -0.42
N THR A 66 -5.60 -2.68 -1.18
CA THR A 66 -6.79 -3.06 -1.94
C THR A 66 -7.42 -4.33 -1.39
N CYS A 67 -8.75 -4.42 -1.51
CA CYS A 67 -9.49 -5.65 -1.24
C CYS A 67 -10.34 -6.02 -2.44
N THR A 68 -10.18 -7.25 -2.88
CA THR A 68 -10.85 -7.82 -4.06
C THR A 68 -11.69 -9.01 -3.63
N TYR A 69 -12.92 -9.06 -4.12
CA TYR A 69 -13.82 -10.19 -3.95
C TYR A 69 -14.25 -10.70 -5.32
N ARG A 70 -13.98 -11.98 -5.61
CA ARG A 70 -14.27 -12.60 -6.91
C ARG A 70 -13.69 -11.83 -8.10
N GLY A 71 -12.46 -11.33 -7.94
CA GLY A 71 -11.76 -10.55 -8.98
C GLY A 71 -12.25 -9.12 -9.14
N GLN A 72 -13.21 -8.65 -8.33
CA GLN A 72 -13.66 -7.26 -8.33
C GLN A 72 -13.15 -6.53 -7.09
N GLU A 73 -12.35 -5.49 -7.31
CA GLU A 73 -11.89 -4.61 -6.24
C GLU A 73 -13.09 -3.80 -5.70
N PHE A 74 -13.26 -3.78 -4.38
CA PHE A 74 -14.34 -3.05 -3.72
C PHE A 74 -13.86 -2.15 -2.57
N ILE A 75 -12.59 -2.28 -2.16
CA ILE A 75 -11.92 -1.36 -1.22
C ILE A 75 -10.57 -0.97 -1.82
N ARG A 76 -10.27 0.32 -1.77
CA ARG A 76 -8.95 0.90 -2.05
C ARG A 76 -8.65 2.00 -1.04
N ILE A 77 -7.58 1.85 -0.29
CA ILE A 77 -7.14 2.80 0.74
C ILE A 77 -5.74 3.26 0.36
N GLY A 78 -5.53 4.57 0.26
CA GLY A 78 -4.22 5.16 -0.03
C GLY A 78 -3.64 5.86 1.19
N TYR A 79 -2.37 5.61 1.47
CA TYR A 79 -1.56 6.33 2.45
C TYR A 79 -0.45 7.09 1.75
N TYR A 80 -0.33 8.39 2.02
CA TYR A 80 0.83 9.16 1.57
C TYR A 80 2.06 8.79 2.40
N VAL A 81 3.14 8.49 1.70
CA VAL A 81 4.46 8.19 2.26
C VAL A 81 5.41 9.27 1.79
N ASN A 82 6.09 9.92 2.73
CA ASN A 82 7.12 10.91 2.41
C ASN A 82 8.49 10.26 2.60
N ASN A 83 9.21 10.10 1.50
CA ASN A 83 10.58 9.58 1.49
C ASN A 83 11.54 10.76 1.56
N GLU A 84 12.28 10.86 2.65
CA GLU A 84 13.27 11.93 2.84
C GLU A 84 14.60 11.36 3.33
N TYR A 85 15.69 12.03 2.98
CA TYR A 85 16.99 11.73 3.57
C TYR A 85 16.97 12.09 5.05
N THR A 86 17.60 11.25 5.87
CA THR A 86 17.75 11.53 7.31
C THR A 86 18.83 12.57 7.58
N ASP A 87 19.84 12.67 6.71
CA ASP A 87 20.93 13.64 6.84
C ASP A 87 20.49 15.02 6.33
N THR A 88 20.79 16.06 7.10
CA THR A 88 20.44 17.45 6.76
C THR A 88 21.22 17.94 5.54
N GLU A 89 22.48 17.55 5.39
CA GLU A 89 23.29 17.98 4.24
C GLU A 89 22.78 17.38 2.93
N LEU A 90 22.33 16.12 2.95
CA LEU A 90 21.75 15.44 1.78
C LEU A 90 20.35 15.95 1.43
N ARG A 91 19.62 16.51 2.41
CA ARG A 91 18.34 17.20 2.16
C ARG A 91 18.56 18.53 1.46
N GLU A 92 19.56 19.29 1.89
CA GLU A 92 19.87 20.61 1.30
C GLU A 92 20.58 20.48 -0.05
N ASN A 93 21.39 19.44 -0.23
CA ASN A 93 22.14 19.16 -1.45
C ASN A 93 21.91 17.71 -1.90
N PRO A 94 20.75 17.38 -2.48
CA PRO A 94 20.46 16.02 -2.90
C PRO A 94 21.44 15.56 -3.98
N PRO A 95 22.00 14.35 -3.86
CA PRO A 95 22.91 13.80 -4.86
C PRO A 95 22.17 13.55 -6.17
N LEU A 96 22.90 13.61 -7.30
CA LEU A 96 22.38 13.30 -8.64
C LEU A 96 21.80 11.88 -8.74
N LYS A 97 22.33 10.94 -7.96
CA LYS A 97 21.83 9.58 -7.83
C LYS A 97 21.38 9.34 -6.39
N PRO A 98 20.13 8.90 -6.16
CA PRO A 98 19.65 8.65 -4.81
C PRO A 98 20.43 7.56 -4.07
N ASP A 99 20.81 7.83 -2.82
CA ASP A 99 21.37 6.81 -1.93
C ASP A 99 20.25 6.16 -1.11
N TYR A 100 19.69 5.08 -1.64
CA TYR A 100 18.60 4.33 -1.02
C TYR A 100 18.95 3.71 0.34
N GLY A 101 20.24 3.62 0.71
CA GLY A 101 20.66 3.17 2.03
C GLY A 101 20.42 4.20 3.14
N GLN A 102 20.21 5.47 2.78
CA GLN A 102 20.04 6.59 3.71
C GLN A 102 18.66 7.27 3.59
N VAL A 103 17.80 6.76 2.69
CA VAL A 103 16.41 7.19 2.59
C VAL A 103 15.61 6.52 3.71
N CYS A 104 14.98 7.32 4.57
CA CYS A 104 14.06 6.81 5.58
C CYS A 104 12.62 6.98 5.08
N HIS A 105 11.84 5.90 5.18
CA HIS A 105 10.43 5.89 4.79
C HIS A 105 9.59 6.44 5.94
N HIS A 106 9.24 7.73 5.89
CA HIS A 106 8.30 8.30 6.85
C HIS A 106 6.88 8.20 6.29
N VAL A 107 6.14 7.19 6.76
CA VAL A 107 4.71 7.11 6.46
C VAL A 107 3.99 8.19 7.27
N SER A 108 3.33 9.14 6.60
CA SER A 108 2.62 10.22 7.26
C SER A 108 1.32 9.70 7.88
N TYR A 109 1.40 9.27 9.15
CA TYR A 109 0.24 8.84 9.92
C TYR A 109 -0.38 10.02 10.68
N SER A 110 -1.47 10.60 10.16
CA SER A 110 -2.35 11.41 11.02
C SER A 110 -3.33 10.57 11.86
N ARG A 111 -3.47 9.28 11.57
CA ARG A 111 -4.06 8.23 12.43
C ARG A 111 -3.75 6.86 11.82
N VAL A 112 -2.99 5.99 12.50
CA VAL A 112 -3.06 4.54 12.25
C VAL A 112 -4.45 4.11 12.75
N LEU A 113 -5.49 4.30 11.92
CA LEU A 113 -6.79 3.73 12.25
C LEU A 113 -6.67 2.22 12.03
N PRO A 114 -7.03 1.38 13.01
CA PRO A 114 -7.26 -0.03 12.75
C PRO A 114 -8.25 -0.10 11.58
N LEU A 115 -7.91 -0.82 10.52
CA LEU A 115 -8.82 -0.92 9.38
C LEU A 115 -10.06 -1.70 9.82
N PHE A 116 -11.12 -0.97 10.17
CA PHE A 116 -12.38 -1.56 10.57
C PHE A 116 -13.20 -1.87 9.32
N ILE A 117 -13.12 -3.11 8.87
CA ILE A 117 -13.94 -3.57 7.76
C ILE A 117 -15.35 -3.82 8.30
N HIS A 118 -16.26 -2.88 8.07
CA HIS A 118 -17.68 -3.08 8.31
C HIS A 118 -18.29 -3.76 7.08
N LEU A 119 -18.24 -5.11 7.03
CA LEU A 119 -18.97 -5.88 6.02
C LEU A 119 -20.47 -5.80 6.36
N CYS A 120 -21.10 -4.70 5.97
CA CYS A 120 -22.55 -4.55 6.08
C CYS A 120 -23.21 -5.52 5.08
N SER A 121 -24.23 -6.25 5.53
CA SER A 121 -25.02 -7.23 4.78
C SER A 121 -25.84 -6.64 3.60
N SER A 122 -25.40 -5.52 3.02
CA SER A 122 -26.10 -4.82 1.94
C SER A 122 -25.31 -4.83 0.63
N TYR A 123 -24.72 -5.97 0.25
CA TYR A 123 -24.55 -6.30 -1.17
C TYR A 123 -25.83 -6.99 -1.65
N ARG A 124 -26.93 -6.22 -1.70
CA ARG A 124 -28.07 -6.51 -2.58
C ARG A 124 -27.93 -5.62 -3.80
N LYS A 125 -27.95 -6.28 -4.97
CA LYS A 125 -28.08 -5.76 -6.35
C LYS A 125 -26.79 -5.27 -7.01
N TYR A 126 -26.08 -6.20 -7.64
CA TYR A 126 -25.90 -6.17 -9.09
C TYR A 126 -26.08 -7.61 -9.59
N THR A 127 -27.29 -7.88 -10.08
CA THR A 127 -27.60 -8.96 -11.04
C THR A 127 -26.94 -8.66 -12.37
#